data_AF-A0A7R9WT13-F1
#
_entry.id   AF-A0A7R9WT13-F1
#
_cell.length_a   1.000
_cell.length_b   1.000
_cell.length_c   1.000
_cell.angle_alpha   90.00
_cell.angle_beta   90.00
_cell.angle_gamma   90.00
#
_symmetry.space_group_name_H-M   'P 1'
#
loop_
_entity.id
_entity.type
_entity.pdbx_description
1 polymer ?
#
loop_
_entity_poly.entity_id
_entity_poly.type
_entity_poly.pdbx_seq_one_letter_code
_entity_poly.pdbx_strand_id
1 'polypeptide(L)'
;MTLLVAPEFAIIWGPRSVMSLIGIIAIFAGFWRMEKKWDDHAQNVEATASATGDVEMNYAAANDASTKPSDGDQAVPQQAAPTPAPAATTTFTMDDQAVPPMIVGGFMLWAISSFLSPDGTARQNSPSFVETFSVAAMLTATFILTKQYQFVTVTRNLQAKEKIESYLMASVVLFAILQIFNPLTDTSPIIPILGAFFIIISCYLLWRNRKMGRTWDREGKANPDYVVQSYGAPGLVIGLYFLWLGSNTVAASNYSEAILPIYVNERSLIAVVAVVCFIIPATLARDYAFDQGSKVEGFGLDGSTFSALINRGVPGEALGAAIEGPLFYILGWTLFGLSAMLPFDNGYRLQQLASLLGCVAVSILDARFVQLSFYNAEATTYETLLNGWYLGLAILAVVIGLDGGTAIVLSIMAVAMIALGRKLGMEERKKGDAWVTSQTVNEQPTVYGMGIPLYTAGLIVLSLAMSIPMN
;
A
#
# COMPACT_ATOMS: atom_id res chain seq x y z
N MET A 1 -24.46 29.81 -11.02
CA MET A 1 -23.97 28.58 -10.37
C MET A 1 -22.82 29.01 -9.48
N THR A 2 -23.12 29.38 -8.24
CA THR A 2 -22.15 29.78 -7.22
C THR A 2 -21.43 28.53 -6.74
N LEU A 3 -20.26 28.25 -7.33
CA LEU A 3 -19.34 27.22 -6.85
C LEU A 3 -18.91 27.61 -5.42
N LEU A 4 -19.21 26.74 -4.46
CA LEU A 4 -19.02 26.94 -3.03
C LEU A 4 -17.53 27.05 -2.68
N VAL A 5 -17.17 28.12 -1.98
CA VAL A 5 -15.83 28.40 -1.42
C VAL A 5 -15.61 27.66 -0.08
N ALA A 6 -16.66 27.07 0.50
CA ALA A 6 -16.58 26.38 1.79
C ALA A 6 -16.22 24.90 1.59
N PRO A 7 -15.41 24.30 2.49
CA PRO A 7 -15.26 22.85 2.53
C PRO A 7 -16.64 22.20 2.68
N GLU A 8 -16.96 21.21 1.84
CA GLU A 8 -18.17 20.40 2.03
C GLU A 8 -18.06 19.55 3.31
N PHE A 9 -16.82 19.16 3.62
CA PHE A 9 -16.50 18.17 4.62
C PHE A 9 -15.30 18.59 5.48
N ALA A 10 -15.30 18.15 6.73
CA ALA A 10 -14.21 18.34 7.65
C ALA A 10 -13.98 17.06 8.45
N ILE A 11 -12.73 16.82 8.82
CA ILE A 11 -12.38 15.90 9.89
C ILE A 11 -11.97 16.76 11.07
N ILE A 12 -12.69 16.64 12.17
CA ILE A 12 -12.31 17.33 13.40
C ILE A 12 -11.19 16.55 14.05
N TRP A 13 -10.11 17.21 14.45
CA TRP A 13 -9.01 16.59 15.19
C TRP A 13 -9.42 16.35 16.66
N GLY A 14 -10.39 15.46 16.85
CA GLY A 14 -10.89 15.04 18.15
C GLY A 14 -10.50 13.59 18.48
N PRO A 15 -10.96 13.09 19.63
CA PRO A 15 -10.65 11.73 20.08
C PRO A 15 -10.97 10.64 19.04
N ARG A 16 -12.09 10.75 18.30
CA ARG A 16 -12.49 9.80 17.26
C ARG A 16 -11.46 9.68 16.13
N SER A 17 -11.12 10.79 15.49
CA SER A 17 -10.24 10.81 14.32
C SER A 17 -8.80 10.45 14.68
N VAL A 18 -8.32 10.92 15.84
CA VAL A 18 -6.99 10.58 16.36
C VAL A 18 -6.90 9.08 16.70
N MET A 19 -7.87 8.53 17.43
CA MET A 19 -7.85 7.11 17.80
C MET A 19 -8.00 6.19 16.59
N SER A 20 -8.89 6.52 15.64
CA SER A 20 -9.01 5.75 14.40
C SER A 20 -7.74 5.80 13.56
N LEU A 21 -7.08 6.95 13.47
CA LEU A 21 -5.82 7.10 12.74
C LEU A 21 -4.69 6.29 13.39
N ILE A 22 -4.53 6.36 14.71
CA ILE A 22 -3.58 5.51 15.45
C ILE A 22 -3.92 4.03 15.23
N GLY A 23 -5.21 3.69 15.23
CA GLY A 23 -5.69 2.35 14.94
C GLY A 23 -5.25 1.86 13.55
N ILE A 24 -5.41 2.68 12.53
CA ILE A 24 -4.98 2.39 11.15
C ILE A 24 -3.47 2.23 11.05
N ILE A 25 -2.69 3.12 11.68
CA ILE A 25 -1.23 3.02 11.71
C ILE A 25 -0.80 1.71 12.38
N ALA A 26 -1.45 1.31 13.47
CA ALA A 26 -1.19 0.05 14.15
C ALA A 26 -1.58 -1.18 13.31
N ILE A 27 -2.74 -1.15 12.62
CA ILE A 27 -3.13 -2.20 11.66
C ILE A 27 -2.08 -2.33 10.58
N PHE A 28 -1.68 -1.20 9.98
CA PHE A 28 -0.71 -1.17 8.90
C PHE A 28 0.66 -1.71 9.36
N ALA A 29 1.21 -1.20 10.47
CA ALA A 29 2.48 -1.67 11.03
C ALA A 29 2.42 -3.15 11.46
N GLY A 30 1.29 -3.59 12.00
CA GLY A 30 1.05 -4.98 12.36
C GLY A 30 1.04 -5.90 11.15
N PHE A 31 0.26 -5.54 10.12
CA PHE A 31 0.21 -6.26 8.85
C PHE A 31 1.60 -6.33 8.22
N TRP A 32 2.31 -5.20 8.19
CA TRP A 32 3.64 -5.12 7.61
C TRP A 32 4.66 -5.99 8.33
N ARG A 33 4.67 -5.95 9.67
CA ARG A 33 5.55 -6.80 10.47
C ARG A 33 5.27 -8.29 10.25
N MET A 34 3.99 -8.66 10.09
CA MET A 34 3.60 -10.03 9.79
C MET A 34 4.13 -10.46 8.42
N GLU A 35 3.86 -9.68 7.38
CA GLU A 35 4.28 -10.01 6.01
C GLU A 35 5.81 -10.03 5.87
N LYS A 36 6.53 -9.10 6.52
CA LYS A 36 8.00 -9.12 6.55
C LYS A 36 8.54 -10.40 7.17
N LYS A 37 7.99 -10.86 8.30
CA LYS A 37 8.40 -12.15 8.89
C LYS A 37 8.21 -13.32 7.92
N TRP A 38 7.12 -13.32 7.15
CA TRP A 38 6.87 -14.34 6.13
C TRP A 38 7.87 -14.26 4.98
N ASP A 39 8.25 -13.06 4.56
CA ASP A 39 9.29 -12.82 3.55
C ASP A 39 10.66 -13.33 4.02
N ASP A 40 11.08 -12.98 5.23
CA ASP A 40 12.34 -13.42 5.83
C ASP A 40 12.38 -14.96 5.95
N HIS A 41 11.26 -15.58 6.31
CA HIS A 41 11.17 -17.04 6.37
C HIS A 41 11.31 -17.69 4.99
N ALA A 42 10.69 -17.10 3.95
CA ALA A 42 10.79 -17.61 2.58
C ALA A 42 12.22 -17.59 2.08
N GLN A 43 12.95 -16.52 2.38
CA GLN A 43 14.35 -16.38 2.01
C GLN A 43 15.22 -17.43 2.69
N ASN A 44 14.99 -17.70 3.98
CA ASN A 44 15.73 -18.74 4.70
C ASN A 44 15.48 -20.15 4.13
N VAL A 45 14.24 -20.43 3.72
CA VAL A 45 13.88 -21.68 3.06
C VAL A 45 14.60 -21.80 1.71
N GLU A 46 14.56 -20.75 0.88
CA GLU A 46 15.22 -20.73 -0.44
C GLU A 46 16.75 -20.89 -0.33
N ALA A 47 17.37 -20.20 0.64
CA ALA A 47 18.81 -20.32 0.89
C ALA A 47 19.19 -21.74 1.32
N THR A 48 18.36 -22.38 2.16
CA THR A 48 18.57 -23.76 2.59
C THR A 48 18.40 -24.73 1.41
N ALA A 49 17.36 -24.56 0.60
CA ALA A 49 17.11 -25.38 -0.58
C ALA A 49 18.24 -25.30 -1.62
N SER A 50 18.76 -24.10 -1.85
CA SER A 50 19.88 -23.87 -2.75
C SER A 50 21.18 -24.51 -2.26
N ALA A 51 21.36 -24.64 -0.93
CA ALA A 51 22.53 -25.25 -0.33
C ALA A 51 22.48 -26.79 -0.31
N THR A 52 21.29 -27.39 -0.16
CA THR A 52 21.15 -28.86 0.01
C THR A 52 20.73 -29.61 -1.25
N GLY A 53 20.39 -28.94 -2.35
CA GLY A 53 20.13 -29.56 -3.65
C GLY A 53 18.78 -30.24 -3.81
N ASP A 54 18.03 -30.45 -2.72
CA ASP A 54 16.61 -30.78 -2.70
C ASP A 54 16.07 -30.47 -1.29
N VAL A 55 15.05 -29.62 -1.20
CA VAL A 55 14.21 -29.50 0.00
C VAL A 55 12.77 -29.57 -0.43
N GLU A 56 12.22 -30.78 -0.44
CA GLU A 56 10.80 -30.93 -0.13
C GLU A 56 10.65 -30.62 1.36
N MET A 57 10.00 -29.50 1.68
CA MET A 57 9.56 -29.27 3.05
C MET A 57 8.48 -30.29 3.39
N ASN A 58 8.90 -31.37 4.04
CA ASN A 58 8.01 -32.29 4.73
C ASN A 58 7.42 -31.55 5.94
N TYR A 59 6.31 -30.85 5.69
CA TYR A 59 5.34 -30.56 6.73
C TYR A 59 4.80 -31.92 7.19
N ALA A 60 5.45 -32.52 8.18
CA ALA A 60 4.91 -33.71 8.83
C ALA A 60 3.45 -33.40 9.17
N ALA A 61 2.55 -34.12 8.52
CA ALA A 61 1.13 -33.89 8.55
C ALA A 61 0.67 -33.91 10.02
N ALA A 62 0.41 -32.73 10.58
CA ALA A 62 -0.34 -32.61 11.84
C ALA A 62 -1.78 -33.15 11.72
N ASN A 63 -2.16 -33.68 10.55
CA ASN A 63 -3.45 -34.28 10.24
C ASN A 63 -3.40 -35.79 9.95
N ASP A 64 -2.26 -36.48 10.10
CA ASP A 64 -2.21 -37.96 9.98
C ASP A 64 -2.78 -38.71 11.19
N ALA A 65 -3.71 -38.09 11.93
CA ALA A 65 -4.60 -38.75 12.88
C ALA A 65 -5.87 -39.32 12.19
N SER A 66 -5.90 -39.38 10.85
CA SER A 66 -6.91 -40.09 10.07
C SER A 66 -6.31 -41.37 9.49
N THR A 67 -5.79 -42.25 10.35
CA THR A 67 -5.54 -43.65 9.99
C THR A 67 -6.88 -44.33 9.67
N LYS A 68 -7.22 -44.43 8.38
CA LYS A 68 -8.01 -45.56 7.91
C LYS A 68 -7.16 -46.82 8.11
N PRO A 69 -7.68 -47.90 8.71
CA PRO A 69 -6.97 -49.17 8.72
C PRO A 69 -6.89 -49.66 7.27
N SER A 70 -5.68 -49.75 6.73
CA SER A 70 -5.40 -50.51 5.53
C SER A 70 -5.29 -51.97 5.96
N ASP A 71 -6.34 -52.73 5.75
CA ASP A 71 -6.26 -54.19 5.78
C ASP A 71 -5.35 -54.67 4.64
N GLY A 72 -4.36 -55.47 5.04
CA GLY A 72 -3.70 -56.53 4.26
C GLY A 72 -3.16 -56.19 2.87
N ASP A 73 -1.82 -56.11 2.74
CA ASP A 73 -1.12 -57.00 1.82
C ASP A 73 0.40 -57.02 2.03
N GLN A 74 0.99 -58.13 1.59
CA GLN A 74 2.27 -58.70 2.00
C GLN A 74 3.52 -57.90 1.60
N ALA A 75 4.51 -57.92 2.50
CA ALA A 75 5.81 -57.30 2.33
C ALA A 75 6.71 -58.05 1.32
N VAL A 76 7.19 -57.32 0.31
CA VAL A 76 8.41 -57.65 -0.45
C VAL A 76 9.56 -56.83 0.15
N PRO A 77 10.71 -57.42 0.50
CA PRO A 77 11.84 -56.66 1.03
C PRO A 77 12.50 -55.88 -0.12
N GLN A 78 12.19 -54.58 -0.18
CA GLN A 78 12.80 -53.64 -1.11
C GLN A 78 14.13 -53.14 -0.52
N GLN A 79 15.18 -53.29 -1.31
CA GLN A 79 16.57 -52.95 -1.02
C GLN A 79 16.68 -51.48 -0.57
N ALA A 80 17.25 -51.25 0.61
CA ALA A 80 17.37 -49.93 1.21
C ALA A 80 18.18 -49.00 0.30
N ALA A 81 17.50 -48.05 -0.33
CA ALA A 81 18.13 -46.89 -0.93
C ALA A 81 18.87 -46.11 0.16
N PRO A 82 20.03 -45.50 -0.15
CA PRO A 82 20.76 -44.68 0.80
C PRO A 82 19.82 -43.62 1.37
N THR A 83 19.69 -43.61 2.70
CA THR A 83 18.85 -42.65 3.42
C THR A 83 19.34 -41.25 3.05
N PRO A 84 18.53 -40.44 2.34
CA PRO A 84 18.90 -39.05 2.10
C PRO A 84 19.13 -38.38 3.44
N ALA A 85 20.16 -37.55 3.53
CA ALA A 85 20.44 -36.77 4.72
C ALA A 85 19.14 -36.11 5.19
N PRO A 86 18.81 -36.14 6.50
CA PRO A 86 17.56 -35.58 6.98
C PRO A 86 17.46 -34.14 6.50
N ALA A 87 16.49 -33.89 5.62
CA ALA A 87 16.18 -32.55 5.15
C ALA A 87 16.07 -31.65 6.38
N ALA A 88 16.72 -30.49 6.35
CA ALA A 88 16.64 -29.54 7.44
C ALA A 88 15.16 -29.19 7.69
N THR A 89 14.56 -29.80 8.71
CA THR A 89 13.16 -29.57 9.05
C THR A 89 13.09 -28.24 9.78
N THR A 90 12.77 -27.17 9.07
CA THR A 90 12.34 -25.91 9.70
C THR A 90 10.96 -26.15 10.32
N THR A 91 10.92 -26.46 11.61
CA THR A 91 9.68 -26.55 12.38
C THR A 91 9.14 -25.15 12.65
N PHE A 92 7.93 -24.87 12.17
CA PHE A 92 7.17 -23.68 12.57
C PHE A 92 6.85 -23.78 14.06
N THR A 93 7.37 -22.87 14.87
CA THR A 93 6.96 -22.79 16.28
C THR A 93 5.66 -22.00 16.39
N MET A 94 4.82 -22.33 17.38
CA MET A 94 3.59 -21.53 17.64
C MET A 94 3.90 -20.07 18.00
N ASP A 95 5.11 -19.76 18.47
CA ASP A 95 5.55 -18.38 18.74
C ASP A 95 5.70 -17.56 17.45
N ASP A 96 6.01 -18.20 16.32
CA ASP A 96 6.00 -17.57 15.00
C ASP A 96 4.56 -17.25 14.52
N GLN A 97 3.55 -17.88 15.14
CA GLN A 97 2.12 -17.73 14.87
C GLN A 97 1.44 -16.73 15.81
N ALA A 98 2.21 -16.01 16.63
CA ALA A 98 1.66 -14.94 17.42
C ALA A 98 1.22 -13.80 16.50
N VAL A 99 -0.10 -13.66 16.36
CA VAL A 99 -0.78 -12.49 15.81
C VAL A 99 -0.08 -11.22 16.28
N PRO A 100 0.33 -10.31 15.38
CA PRO A 100 0.89 -9.05 15.82
C PRO A 100 -0.15 -8.33 16.68
N PRO A 101 0.13 -8.07 17.98
CA PRO A 101 -0.81 -7.38 18.87
C PRO A 101 -1.24 -6.02 18.31
N MET A 102 -0.41 -5.43 17.43
CA MET A 102 -0.70 -4.20 16.72
C MET A 102 -1.89 -4.30 15.76
N ILE A 103 -2.13 -5.43 15.08
CA ILE A 103 -3.31 -5.58 14.20
C ILE A 103 -4.58 -5.57 15.06
N VAL A 104 -4.60 -6.40 16.11
CA VAL A 104 -5.74 -6.49 17.03
C VAL A 104 -5.99 -5.17 17.73
N GLY A 105 -4.95 -4.60 18.34
CA GLY A 105 -5.01 -3.32 19.02
C GLY A 105 -5.45 -2.20 18.07
N GLY A 106 -4.99 -2.22 16.83
CA GLY A 106 -5.34 -1.22 15.84
C GLY A 106 -6.83 -1.27 15.42
N PHE A 107 -7.35 -2.46 15.12
CA PHE A 107 -8.78 -2.63 14.87
C PHE A 107 -9.64 -2.31 16.10
N MET A 108 -9.18 -2.68 17.31
CA MET A 108 -9.86 -2.33 18.55
C MET A 108 -9.89 -0.82 18.77
N LEU A 109 -8.79 -0.11 18.55
CA LEU A 109 -8.74 1.35 18.68
C LEU A 109 -9.69 2.04 17.69
N TRP A 110 -9.71 1.58 16.44
CA TRP A 110 -10.62 2.14 15.44
C TRP A 110 -12.09 1.76 15.72
N ALA A 111 -12.37 0.55 16.19
CA ALA A 111 -13.70 0.15 16.65
C ALA A 111 -14.15 1.01 17.85
N ILE A 112 -13.32 1.16 18.88
CA ILE A 112 -13.60 2.00 20.06
C ILE A 112 -13.85 3.45 19.64
N SER A 113 -13.06 3.96 18.69
CA SER A 113 -13.25 5.31 18.19
C SER A 113 -14.64 5.53 17.59
N SER A 114 -15.28 4.49 17.04
CA SER A 114 -16.63 4.59 16.48
C SER A 114 -17.71 4.90 17.53
N PHE A 115 -17.43 4.76 18.82
CA PHE A 115 -18.31 5.19 19.91
C PHE A 115 -18.08 6.64 20.36
N LEU A 116 -17.11 7.33 19.75
CA LEU A 116 -16.80 8.72 20.02
C LEU A 116 -17.50 9.60 18.99
N SER A 117 -17.88 10.80 19.39
CA SER A 117 -18.55 11.71 18.47
C SER A 117 -17.56 12.24 17.43
N PRO A 118 -17.95 12.30 16.15
CA PRO A 118 -17.10 12.89 15.12
C PRO A 118 -17.00 14.41 15.24
N ASP A 119 -17.87 15.05 16.04
CA ASP A 119 -17.88 16.50 16.34
C ASP A 119 -16.72 16.98 17.24
N GLY A 120 -15.83 16.07 17.64
CA GLY A 120 -14.69 16.35 18.52
C GLY A 120 -15.00 16.24 20.02
N THR A 121 -16.27 16.08 20.40
CA THR A 121 -16.65 15.82 21.79
C THR A 121 -16.41 14.35 22.16
N ALA A 122 -16.00 14.12 23.41
CA ALA A 122 -15.71 12.78 23.90
C ALA A 122 -16.98 11.94 24.21
N ARG A 123 -18.18 12.52 24.09
CA ARG A 123 -19.41 11.91 24.63
C ARG A 123 -20.49 11.75 23.58
N GLN A 124 -20.79 10.50 23.26
CA GLN A 124 -22.00 10.13 22.53
C GLN A 124 -23.10 9.76 23.53
N ASN A 125 -24.33 10.21 23.29
CA ASN A 125 -25.46 9.95 24.22
C ASN A 125 -25.93 8.48 24.17
N SER A 126 -25.69 7.78 23.05
CA SER A 126 -25.88 6.33 22.89
C SER A 126 -25.28 5.85 21.56
N PRO A 127 -24.64 4.68 21.49
CA PRO A 127 -24.20 4.10 20.21
C PRO A 127 -25.40 3.82 19.31
N SER A 128 -25.27 4.17 18.04
CA SER A 128 -26.22 3.77 17.02
C SER A 128 -26.10 2.26 16.72
N PHE A 129 -27.14 1.71 16.09
CA PHE A 129 -27.11 0.34 15.54
C PHE A 129 -25.91 0.16 14.59
N VAL A 130 -25.66 1.16 13.73
CA VAL A 130 -24.60 1.13 12.72
C VAL A 130 -23.21 1.03 13.35
N GLU A 131 -22.95 1.77 14.42
CA GLU A 131 -21.65 1.75 15.12
C GLU A 131 -21.43 0.42 15.84
N THR A 132 -22.47 -0.09 16.50
CA THR A 132 -22.40 -1.39 17.18
C THR A 132 -22.06 -2.51 16.19
N PHE A 133 -22.70 -2.50 15.01
CA PHE A 133 -22.42 -3.47 13.95
C PHE A 133 -21.07 -3.23 13.28
N SER A 134 -20.60 -1.97 13.18
CA SER A 134 -19.28 -1.65 12.64
C SER A 134 -18.17 -2.22 13.53
N VAL A 135 -18.32 -2.06 14.83
CA VAL A 135 -17.43 -2.66 15.84
C VAL A 135 -17.45 -4.18 15.75
N ALA A 136 -18.64 -4.78 15.67
CA ALA A 136 -18.76 -6.23 15.51
C ALA A 136 -18.10 -6.74 14.21
N ALA A 137 -18.27 -6.03 13.10
CA ALA A 137 -17.65 -6.36 11.82
C ALA A 137 -16.12 -6.27 11.90
N MET A 138 -15.57 -5.22 12.52
CA MET A 138 -14.13 -5.04 12.70
C MET A 138 -13.51 -6.07 13.64
N LEU A 139 -14.17 -6.39 14.76
CA LEU A 139 -13.73 -7.45 15.67
C LEU A 139 -13.78 -8.83 14.99
N THR A 140 -14.78 -9.07 14.15
CA THR A 140 -14.89 -10.29 13.35
C THR A 140 -13.74 -10.37 12.33
N ALA A 141 -13.51 -9.30 11.56
CA ALA A 141 -12.40 -9.19 10.62
C ALA A 141 -11.05 -9.43 11.31
N THR A 142 -10.88 -8.86 12.50
CA THR A 142 -9.71 -9.08 13.36
C THR A 142 -9.58 -10.56 13.70
N PHE A 143 -10.61 -11.20 14.27
CA PHE A 143 -10.55 -12.62 14.63
C PHE A 143 -10.18 -13.52 13.43
N ILE A 144 -10.78 -13.25 12.27
CA ILE A 144 -10.52 -13.97 11.01
C ILE A 144 -9.06 -13.80 10.56
N LEU A 145 -8.57 -12.55 10.45
CA LEU A 145 -7.20 -12.24 10.03
C LEU A 145 -6.15 -12.86 10.94
N THR A 146 -6.44 -12.86 12.24
CA THR A 146 -5.45 -13.14 13.26
C THR A 146 -5.33 -14.64 13.54
N LYS A 147 -6.43 -15.32 13.84
CA LYS A 147 -6.38 -16.73 14.23
C LYS A 147 -6.58 -17.68 13.07
N GLN A 148 -7.57 -17.41 12.24
CA GLN A 148 -7.98 -18.34 11.20
C GLN A 148 -7.00 -18.31 10.04
N TYR A 149 -6.69 -17.13 9.49
CA TYR A 149 -5.83 -16.99 8.30
C TYR A 149 -4.41 -17.55 8.50
N GLN A 150 -3.79 -17.30 9.66
CA GLN A 150 -2.46 -17.83 9.96
C GLN A 150 -2.49 -19.37 10.06
N PHE A 151 -3.48 -19.92 10.76
CA PHE A 151 -3.64 -21.37 10.90
C PHE A 151 -3.83 -22.07 9.55
N VAL A 152 -4.68 -21.57 8.67
CA VAL A 152 -4.87 -22.19 7.33
C VAL A 152 -3.69 -22.00 6.40
N THR A 153 -2.91 -20.93 6.56
CA THR A 153 -1.69 -20.73 5.77
C THR A 153 -0.61 -21.74 6.16
N VAL A 154 -0.45 -22.00 7.46
CA VAL A 154 0.51 -23.02 7.96
C VAL A 154 0.03 -24.43 7.63
N THR A 155 -1.27 -24.73 7.82
CA THR A 155 -1.82 -26.06 7.54
C THR A 155 -2.08 -26.30 6.05
N ARG A 156 -1.82 -25.31 5.19
CA ARG A 156 -1.99 -25.36 3.72
C ARG A 156 -3.37 -25.86 3.27
N ASN A 157 -4.41 -25.59 4.06
CA ASN A 157 -5.78 -25.94 3.70
C ASN A 157 -6.38 -24.87 2.79
N LEU A 158 -6.21 -25.05 1.48
CA LEU A 158 -6.64 -24.08 0.46
C LEU A 158 -8.15 -23.77 0.54
N GLN A 159 -9.01 -24.78 0.72
CA GLN A 159 -10.45 -24.58 0.79
C GLN A 159 -10.87 -23.75 2.01
N ALA A 160 -10.29 -24.06 3.17
CA ALA A 160 -10.54 -23.29 4.38
C ALA A 160 -10.00 -21.85 4.24
N LYS A 161 -8.86 -21.68 3.57
CA LYS A 161 -8.28 -20.38 3.26
C LYS A 161 -9.16 -19.53 2.35
N GLU A 162 -9.60 -20.06 1.20
CA GLU A 162 -10.50 -19.36 0.29
C GLU A 162 -11.80 -18.92 1.00
N LYS A 163 -12.33 -19.76 1.90
CA LYS A 163 -13.48 -19.42 2.73
C LYS A 163 -13.19 -18.28 3.71
N ILE A 164 -12.07 -18.33 4.42
CA ILE A 164 -11.63 -17.27 5.36
C ILE A 164 -11.39 -15.95 4.61
N GLU A 165 -10.74 -16.01 3.45
CA GLU A 165 -10.51 -14.85 2.58
C GLU A 165 -11.84 -14.24 2.12
N SER A 166 -12.82 -15.06 1.73
CA SER A 166 -14.16 -14.58 1.37
C SER A 166 -14.86 -13.87 2.53
N TYR A 167 -14.71 -14.36 3.75
CA TYR A 167 -15.27 -13.73 4.94
C TYR A 167 -14.57 -12.41 5.29
N LEU A 168 -13.26 -12.33 5.10
CA LEU A 168 -12.52 -11.09 5.22
C LEU A 168 -13.03 -10.05 4.21
N MET A 169 -13.16 -10.42 2.93
CA MET A 169 -13.70 -9.51 1.91
C MET A 169 -15.14 -9.07 2.23
N ALA A 170 -15.99 -10.01 2.64
CA ALA A 170 -17.36 -9.71 3.06
C ALA A 170 -17.39 -8.75 4.26
N SER A 171 -16.47 -8.89 5.22
CA SER A 171 -16.37 -8.01 6.39
C SER A 171 -15.97 -6.58 6.01
N VAL A 172 -15.06 -6.41 5.04
CA VAL A 172 -14.65 -5.10 4.50
C VAL A 172 -15.81 -4.44 3.75
N VAL A 173 -16.53 -5.20 2.91
CA VAL A 173 -17.72 -4.71 2.20
C VAL A 173 -18.83 -4.32 3.20
N LEU A 174 -19.10 -5.17 4.19
CA LEU A 174 -20.09 -4.87 5.22
C LEU A 174 -19.70 -3.61 6.00
N PHE A 175 -18.43 -3.45 6.37
CA PHE A 175 -17.95 -2.26 7.05
C PHE A 175 -18.16 -0.99 6.20
N ALA A 176 -17.83 -1.04 4.89
CA ALA A 176 -18.09 0.07 3.99
C ALA A 176 -19.59 0.40 3.89
N ILE A 177 -20.46 -0.62 3.76
CA ILE A 177 -21.93 -0.44 3.75
C ILE A 177 -22.40 0.22 5.04
N LEU A 178 -21.90 -0.22 6.20
CA LEU A 178 -22.25 0.38 7.48
C LEU A 178 -21.82 1.86 7.54
N GLN A 179 -20.65 2.22 7.03
CA GLN A 179 -20.25 3.64 6.97
C GLN A 179 -21.16 4.49 6.07
N ILE A 180 -21.69 3.93 4.97
CA ILE A 180 -22.65 4.65 4.11
C ILE A 180 -23.93 5.00 4.86
N PHE A 181 -24.37 4.13 5.76
CA PHE A 181 -25.60 4.33 6.53
C PHE A 181 -25.36 4.97 7.91
N ASN A 182 -24.13 5.41 8.20
CA ASN A 182 -23.81 6.00 9.49
C ASN A 182 -24.42 7.41 9.61
N PRO A 183 -25.40 7.63 10.50
CA PRO A 183 -26.09 8.92 10.57
C PRO A 183 -25.24 10.04 11.19
N LEU A 184 -24.03 9.73 11.67
CA LEU A 184 -23.14 10.71 12.30
C LEU A 184 -22.05 11.22 11.36
N THR A 185 -21.91 10.61 10.19
CA THR A 185 -20.97 11.04 9.18
C THR A 185 -21.75 11.57 7.99
N ASP A 186 -21.25 12.62 7.38
CA ASP A 186 -21.88 13.22 6.20
C ASP A 186 -21.26 12.70 4.89
N THR A 187 -20.44 11.66 4.98
CA THR A 187 -19.58 11.22 3.87
C THR A 187 -20.36 10.73 2.65
N SER A 188 -19.90 11.12 1.46
CA SER A 188 -20.39 10.55 0.19
C SER A 188 -20.24 9.02 0.15
N PRO A 189 -21.26 8.26 -0.28
CA PRO A 189 -21.19 6.80 -0.36
C PRO A 189 -20.05 6.25 -1.23
N ILE A 190 -19.58 7.05 -2.21
CA ILE A 190 -18.48 6.67 -3.10
C ILE A 190 -17.18 6.45 -2.32
N ILE A 191 -16.93 7.23 -1.26
CA ILE A 191 -15.68 7.17 -0.49
C ILE A 191 -15.51 5.80 0.21
N PRO A 192 -16.46 5.31 1.03
CA PRO A 192 -16.37 3.96 1.60
C PRO A 192 -16.29 2.85 0.55
N ILE A 193 -17.00 2.99 -0.58
CA ILE A 193 -16.97 2.00 -1.68
C ILE A 193 -15.57 1.90 -2.28
N LEU A 194 -14.94 3.04 -2.57
CA LEU A 194 -13.55 3.08 -3.05
C LEU A 194 -12.60 2.47 -2.02
N GLY A 195 -12.80 2.77 -0.73
CA GLY A 195 -12.04 2.16 0.36
C GLY A 195 -12.08 0.64 0.34
N ALA A 196 -13.28 0.05 0.30
CA ALA A 196 -13.44 -1.40 0.20
C ALA A 196 -12.82 -1.96 -1.08
N PHE A 197 -13.05 -1.32 -2.23
CA PHE A 197 -12.50 -1.73 -3.52
C PHE A 197 -10.98 -1.82 -3.50
N PHE A 198 -10.30 -0.78 -3.01
CA PHE A 198 -8.84 -0.74 -2.93
C PHE A 198 -8.27 -1.78 -1.96
N ILE A 199 -8.94 -2.04 -0.82
CA ILE A 199 -8.53 -3.11 0.11
C ILE A 199 -8.66 -4.48 -0.55
N ILE A 200 -9.78 -4.75 -1.23
CA ILE A 200 -10.03 -6.05 -1.88
C ILE A 200 -8.98 -6.31 -2.97
N ILE A 201 -8.76 -5.33 -3.85
CA ILE A 201 -7.74 -5.44 -4.90
C ILE A 201 -6.35 -5.58 -4.29
N SER A 202 -6.05 -4.81 -3.24
CA SER A 202 -4.78 -4.90 -2.53
C SER A 202 -4.53 -6.31 -2.04
N CYS A 203 -5.46 -6.90 -1.28
CA CYS A 203 -5.33 -8.25 -0.76
C CYS A 203 -5.14 -9.27 -1.88
N TYR A 204 -5.91 -9.15 -2.97
CA TYR A 204 -5.75 -10.02 -4.14
C TYR A 204 -4.34 -9.92 -4.74
N LEU A 205 -3.83 -8.70 -4.93
CA LEU A 205 -2.50 -8.47 -5.49
C LEU A 205 -1.39 -8.96 -4.56
N LEU A 206 -1.51 -8.72 -3.25
CA LEU A 206 -0.54 -9.19 -2.26
C LEU A 206 -0.47 -10.72 -2.24
N TRP A 207 -1.61 -11.41 -2.24
CA TRP A 207 -1.63 -12.88 -2.26
C TRP A 207 -1.05 -13.46 -3.55
N ARG A 208 -1.23 -12.77 -4.68
CA ARG A 208 -0.70 -13.20 -5.97
C ARG A 208 0.80 -12.99 -6.09
N ASN A 209 1.29 -11.83 -5.63
CA ASN A 209 2.63 -11.36 -5.94
C ASN A 209 3.67 -11.68 -4.86
N ARG A 210 3.27 -12.22 -3.71
CA ARG A 210 4.20 -12.56 -2.62
C ARG A 210 5.00 -13.84 -2.87
N LYS A 211 6.18 -13.94 -2.22
CA LYS A 211 7.03 -15.14 -2.23
C LYS A 211 6.31 -16.37 -1.72
N MET A 212 5.65 -16.29 -0.55
CA MET A 212 4.78 -17.38 -0.06
C MET A 212 3.33 -17.22 -0.51
N GLY A 213 3.13 -17.06 -1.82
CA GLY A 213 1.85 -16.72 -2.44
C GLY A 213 0.90 -17.89 -2.61
N ARG A 214 0.08 -17.80 -3.65
CA ARG A 214 -0.81 -18.89 -4.06
C ARG A 214 -0.05 -20.17 -4.43
N THR A 215 1.18 -20.04 -4.94
CA THR A 215 2.09 -21.16 -5.23
C THR A 215 2.46 -21.91 -3.95
N TRP A 216 2.74 -21.18 -2.87
CA TRP A 216 2.99 -21.79 -1.56
C TRP A 216 1.79 -22.58 -1.06
N ASP A 217 0.60 -21.99 -1.16
CA ASP A 217 -0.62 -22.64 -0.69
C ASP A 217 -0.92 -23.93 -1.48
N ARG A 218 -0.67 -23.93 -2.79
CA ARG A 218 -0.96 -25.06 -3.68
C ARG A 218 0.14 -26.12 -3.70
N GLU A 219 1.38 -25.68 -3.76
CA GLU A 219 2.54 -26.51 -4.11
C GLU A 219 3.56 -26.59 -2.97
N GLY A 220 3.50 -25.69 -1.99
CA GLY A 220 4.46 -25.64 -0.87
C GLY A 220 5.82 -25.10 -1.28
N LYS A 221 5.86 -24.42 -2.43
CA LYS A 221 7.05 -23.84 -3.02
C LYS A 221 6.91 -22.32 -3.05
N ALA A 222 8.04 -21.63 -2.92
CA ALA A 222 8.07 -20.19 -3.12
C ALA A 222 7.63 -19.85 -4.54
N ASN A 223 7.01 -18.68 -4.69
CA ASN A 223 6.59 -18.13 -5.97
C ASN A 223 7.83 -17.70 -6.76
N PRO A 224 8.14 -18.31 -7.91
CA PRO A 224 9.29 -17.90 -8.71
C PRO A 224 9.12 -16.50 -9.33
N ASP A 225 7.87 -16.05 -9.50
CA ASP A 225 7.50 -14.81 -10.18
C ASP A 225 7.00 -13.75 -9.19
N TYR A 226 7.59 -13.69 -7.99
CA TYR A 226 7.19 -12.67 -7.01
C TYR A 226 7.50 -11.26 -7.52
N VAL A 227 6.64 -10.30 -7.15
CA VAL A 227 6.77 -8.90 -7.57
C VAL A 227 7.01 -8.03 -6.35
N VAL A 228 8.24 -7.53 -6.23
CA VAL A 228 8.66 -6.63 -5.13
C VAL A 228 7.85 -5.34 -5.13
N GLN A 229 7.67 -4.74 -6.31
CA GLN A 229 7.04 -3.45 -6.51
C GLN A 229 5.57 -3.62 -6.94
N SER A 230 4.76 -4.22 -6.07
CA SER A 230 3.34 -4.45 -6.36
C SER A 230 2.44 -3.32 -5.87
N TYR A 231 1.33 -3.08 -6.58
CA TYR A 231 0.30 -2.12 -6.14
C TYR A 231 -0.50 -2.60 -4.92
N GLY A 232 -0.24 -3.81 -4.41
CA GLY A 232 -0.94 -4.36 -3.25
C GLY A 232 -0.80 -3.44 -2.04
N ALA A 233 0.43 -3.18 -1.60
CA ALA A 233 0.66 -2.39 -0.41
C ALA A 233 0.18 -0.91 -0.50
N PRO A 234 0.42 -0.17 -1.60
CA PRO A 234 -0.22 1.12 -1.85
C PRO A 234 -1.74 1.05 -1.80
N GLY A 235 -2.34 0.05 -2.43
CA GLY A 235 -3.79 -0.16 -2.43
C GLY A 235 -4.34 -0.32 -1.02
N LEU A 236 -3.63 -1.01 -0.13
CA LEU A 236 -4.03 -1.12 1.27
C LEU A 236 -4.05 0.24 1.98
N VAL A 237 -2.99 1.04 1.82
CA VAL A 237 -2.88 2.38 2.42
C VAL A 237 -3.99 3.29 1.91
N ILE A 238 -4.21 3.30 0.59
CA ILE A 238 -5.26 4.08 -0.07
C ILE A 238 -6.65 3.64 0.42
N GLY A 239 -6.89 2.33 0.48
CA GLY A 239 -8.16 1.77 0.90
C GLY A 239 -8.50 2.06 2.36
N LEU A 240 -7.52 1.91 3.27
CA LEU A 240 -7.66 2.26 4.69
C LEU A 240 -7.91 3.76 4.86
N TYR A 241 -7.22 4.60 4.10
CA TYR A 241 -7.44 6.05 4.09
C TYR A 241 -8.87 6.41 3.68
N PHE A 242 -9.42 5.83 2.60
CA PHE A 242 -10.80 6.12 2.21
C PHE A 242 -11.84 5.61 3.22
N LEU A 243 -11.62 4.46 3.85
CA LEU A 243 -12.49 4.00 4.94
C LEU A 243 -12.39 4.90 6.18
N TRP A 244 -11.21 5.45 6.45
CA TRP A 244 -11.01 6.44 7.51
C TRP A 244 -11.79 7.71 7.24
N LEU A 245 -11.71 8.25 6.03
CA LEU A 245 -12.54 9.39 5.61
C LEU A 245 -14.03 9.05 5.79
N GLY A 246 -14.46 7.87 5.32
CA GLY A 246 -15.82 7.33 5.49
C GLY A 246 -16.35 7.42 6.92
N SER A 247 -15.50 7.10 7.89
CA SER A 247 -15.88 6.97 9.31
C SER A 247 -15.70 8.23 10.15
N ASN A 248 -15.07 9.28 9.61
CA ASN A 248 -14.71 10.48 10.40
C ASN A 248 -15.21 11.81 9.83
N THR A 249 -15.72 11.81 8.61
CA THR A 249 -16.07 13.06 7.93
C THR A 249 -17.43 13.60 8.37
N VAL A 250 -17.49 14.89 8.65
CA VAL A 250 -18.71 15.66 9.00
C VAL A 250 -18.84 16.89 8.12
N ALA A 251 -20.05 17.46 8.02
CA ALA A 251 -20.32 18.69 7.29
C ALA A 251 -19.54 19.85 7.91
N ALA A 252 -18.71 20.52 7.10
CA ALA A 252 -17.82 21.55 7.62
C ALA A 252 -18.56 22.81 8.11
N SER A 253 -19.79 23.04 7.63
CA SER A 253 -20.64 24.18 8.05
C SER A 253 -20.92 24.24 9.55
N ASN A 254 -20.76 23.11 10.24
CA ASN A 254 -21.10 22.97 11.65
C ASN A 254 -19.93 23.34 12.58
N TYR A 255 -18.74 23.66 12.04
CA TYR A 255 -17.51 23.80 12.83
C TYR A 255 -16.65 24.97 12.36
N SER A 256 -16.07 25.70 13.31
CA SER A 256 -15.26 26.91 13.05
C SER A 256 -13.79 26.80 13.52
N GLU A 257 -13.44 25.81 14.33
CA GLU A 257 -12.09 25.68 14.94
C GLU A 257 -11.61 24.22 14.98
N ALA A 258 -10.28 24.02 14.97
CA ALA A 258 -9.59 22.71 15.12
C ALA A 258 -9.96 21.60 14.10
N ILE A 259 -10.20 21.98 12.85
CA ILE A 259 -10.53 21.05 11.76
C ILE A 259 -9.33 20.76 10.85
N LEU A 260 -9.20 19.50 10.43
CA LEU A 260 -8.57 19.14 9.16
C LEU A 260 -9.63 19.31 8.06
N PRO A 261 -9.58 20.38 7.26
CA PRO A 261 -10.58 20.56 6.23
C PRO A 261 -10.38 19.50 5.15
N ILE A 262 -11.45 18.78 4.80
CA ILE A 262 -11.45 17.79 3.72
C ILE A 262 -12.30 18.36 2.61
N TYR A 263 -11.64 18.96 1.62
CA TYR A 263 -12.35 19.41 0.44
C TYR A 263 -12.65 18.17 -0.40
N VAL A 264 -13.93 17.85 -0.64
CA VAL A 264 -14.33 16.87 -1.67
C VAL A 264 -14.84 17.69 -2.85
N ASN A 265 -13.90 18.23 -3.62
CA ASN A 265 -14.20 19.08 -4.76
C ASN A 265 -13.38 18.61 -5.97
N GLU A 266 -13.51 19.30 -7.09
CA GLU A 266 -12.76 18.98 -8.30
C GLU A 266 -11.24 19.00 -8.06
N ARG A 267 -10.73 19.83 -7.12
CA ARG A 267 -9.32 19.88 -6.75
C ARG A 267 -8.86 18.57 -6.15
N SER A 268 -9.51 18.16 -5.07
CA SER A 268 -9.12 16.94 -4.36
C SER A 268 -9.37 15.70 -5.21
N LEU A 269 -10.41 15.69 -6.05
CA LEU A 269 -10.64 14.62 -7.01
C LEU A 269 -9.49 14.50 -8.01
N ILE A 270 -9.08 15.61 -8.63
CA ILE A 270 -7.94 15.60 -9.57
C ILE A 270 -6.64 15.22 -8.85
N ALA A 271 -6.40 15.73 -7.65
CA ALA A 271 -5.22 15.40 -6.86
C ALA A 271 -5.15 13.91 -6.51
N VAL A 272 -6.28 13.33 -6.06
CA VAL A 272 -6.39 11.90 -5.74
C VAL A 272 -6.23 11.06 -7.01
N VAL A 273 -6.89 11.40 -8.12
CA VAL A 273 -6.74 10.68 -9.39
C VAL A 273 -5.29 10.75 -9.89
N ALA A 274 -4.65 11.92 -9.81
CA ALA A 274 -3.24 12.08 -10.15
C ALA A 274 -2.35 11.14 -9.34
N VAL A 275 -2.55 11.04 -8.02
CA VAL A 275 -1.74 10.17 -7.16
C VAL A 275 -2.04 8.69 -7.41
N VAL A 276 -3.31 8.30 -7.33
CA VAL A 276 -3.78 6.90 -7.33
C VAL A 276 -3.71 6.27 -8.71
N CYS A 277 -4.03 7.01 -9.78
CA CYS A 277 -4.11 6.45 -11.13
C CYS A 277 -2.84 6.70 -11.96
N PHE A 278 -2.02 7.70 -11.62
CA PHE A 278 -0.84 8.06 -12.42
C PHE A 278 0.47 7.94 -11.65
N ILE A 279 0.70 8.74 -10.60
CA ILE A 279 2.01 8.84 -9.93
C ILE A 279 2.42 7.49 -9.34
N ILE A 280 1.57 6.86 -8.54
CA ILE A 280 1.90 5.58 -7.89
C ILE A 280 2.03 4.46 -8.94
N PRO A 281 1.04 4.20 -9.82
CA PRO A 281 1.17 3.14 -10.82
C PRO A 281 2.37 3.33 -11.75
N ALA A 282 2.65 4.55 -12.22
CA ALA A 282 3.80 4.82 -13.08
C ALA A 282 5.14 4.65 -12.35
N THR A 283 5.21 4.92 -11.05
CA THR A 283 6.40 4.63 -10.25
C THR A 283 6.63 3.12 -10.19
N LEU A 284 5.62 2.37 -9.77
CA LEU A 284 5.72 0.91 -9.64
C LEU A 284 5.98 0.21 -10.98
N ALA A 285 5.35 0.67 -12.06
CA ALA A 285 5.50 0.07 -13.39
C ALA A 285 6.93 0.22 -13.91
N ARG A 286 7.51 1.44 -13.84
CA ARG A 286 8.90 1.68 -14.23
C ARG A 286 9.87 0.88 -13.37
N ASP A 287 9.61 0.85 -12.07
CA ASP A 287 10.45 0.13 -11.13
C ASP A 287 10.44 -1.37 -11.39
N TYR A 288 9.25 -1.93 -11.62
CA TYR A 288 9.06 -3.31 -12.02
C TYR A 288 9.75 -3.64 -13.34
N ALA A 289 9.53 -2.84 -14.39
CA ALA A 289 10.12 -3.06 -15.71
C ALA A 289 11.66 -3.08 -15.65
N PHE A 290 12.25 -2.16 -14.88
CA PHE A 290 13.70 -2.14 -14.69
C PHE A 290 14.21 -3.38 -13.95
N ASP A 291 13.50 -3.81 -12.89
CA ASP A 291 13.83 -5.02 -12.12
C ASP A 291 13.69 -6.31 -12.96
N GLN A 292 12.80 -6.31 -13.97
CA GLN A 292 12.62 -7.39 -14.95
C GLN A 292 13.61 -7.35 -16.12
N GLY A 293 14.38 -6.27 -16.26
CA GLY A 293 15.46 -6.18 -17.23
C GLY A 293 15.16 -5.41 -18.51
N SER A 294 14.09 -4.61 -18.56
CA SER A 294 13.92 -3.61 -19.62
C SER A 294 15.18 -2.74 -19.74
N LYS A 295 15.63 -2.49 -20.97
CA LYS A 295 16.83 -1.70 -21.22
C LYS A 295 16.52 -0.21 -21.17
N VAL A 296 17.52 0.57 -20.80
CA VAL A 296 17.44 2.04 -20.86
C VAL A 296 17.47 2.46 -22.32
N GLU A 297 16.42 3.14 -22.78
CA GLU A 297 16.34 3.68 -24.13
C GLU A 297 15.84 5.12 -24.10
N GLY A 298 16.62 6.02 -24.70
CA GLY A 298 16.30 7.43 -24.78
C GLY A 298 16.04 8.05 -23.40
N PHE A 299 14.76 8.28 -23.10
CA PHE A 299 14.32 8.98 -21.89
C PHE A 299 13.64 8.10 -20.83
N GLY A 300 13.57 6.79 -21.05
CA GLY A 300 12.97 5.84 -20.14
C GLY A 300 13.49 4.43 -20.40
N LEU A 301 12.61 3.45 -20.32
CA LEU A 301 12.91 2.07 -20.67
C LEU A 301 12.29 1.70 -22.03
N ASP A 302 12.79 0.64 -22.63
CA ASP A 302 12.43 0.16 -23.98
C ASP A 302 10.97 -0.31 -24.14
N GLY A 303 10.19 -0.43 -23.06
CA GLY A 303 8.80 -0.86 -23.13
C GLY A 303 8.62 -2.37 -23.22
N SER A 304 9.71 -3.14 -23.27
CA SER A 304 9.67 -4.57 -23.60
C SER A 304 8.87 -5.41 -22.60
N THR A 305 8.91 -5.06 -21.31
CA THR A 305 8.22 -5.79 -20.25
C THR A 305 6.71 -5.68 -20.39
N PHE A 306 6.17 -4.46 -20.48
CA PHE A 306 4.73 -4.23 -20.59
C PHE A 306 4.19 -4.52 -21.98
N SER A 307 4.98 -4.31 -23.04
CA SER A 307 4.59 -4.74 -24.37
C SER A 307 4.44 -6.26 -24.46
N ALA A 308 5.31 -7.05 -23.83
CA ALA A 308 5.13 -8.51 -23.74
C ALA A 308 3.85 -8.92 -23.00
N LEU A 309 3.44 -8.15 -21.99
CA LEU A 309 2.19 -8.36 -21.26
C LEU A 309 0.95 -8.00 -22.10
N ILE A 310 1.01 -6.89 -22.85
CA ILE A 310 -0.10 -6.35 -23.66
C ILE A 310 -0.26 -7.10 -24.99
N ASN A 311 0.84 -7.55 -25.61
CA ASN A 311 0.87 -8.22 -26.92
C ASN A 311 0.19 -9.61 -26.92
N ARG A 312 -0.45 -10.03 -25.83
CA ARG A 312 -1.42 -11.14 -25.81
C ARG A 312 -2.78 -10.78 -26.43
N GLY A 313 -2.90 -9.70 -27.22
CA GLY A 313 -4.12 -9.40 -27.97
C GLY A 313 -4.23 -8.03 -28.68
N VAL A 314 -3.33 -7.07 -28.45
CA VAL A 314 -3.32 -5.73 -29.10
C VAL A 314 -1.87 -5.31 -29.34
N PRO A 315 -1.51 -4.62 -30.45
CA PRO A 315 -0.17 -4.06 -30.64
C PRO A 315 0.16 -3.07 -29.52
N GLY A 316 0.92 -3.53 -28.54
CA GLY A 316 1.16 -2.88 -27.25
C GLY A 316 2.53 -2.22 -27.12
N GLU A 317 3.29 -2.08 -28.21
CA GLU A 317 4.64 -1.48 -28.19
C GLU A 317 4.63 -0.03 -27.70
N ALA A 318 3.80 0.83 -28.31
CA ALA A 318 3.69 2.23 -27.90
C ALA A 318 3.13 2.40 -26.48
N LEU A 319 2.19 1.55 -26.06
CA LEU A 319 1.59 1.62 -24.73
C LEU A 319 2.56 1.11 -23.66
N GLY A 320 3.31 0.04 -23.95
CA GLY A 320 4.37 -0.46 -23.06
C GLY A 320 5.46 0.58 -22.87
N ALA A 321 5.95 1.18 -23.95
CA ALA A 321 6.92 2.28 -23.89
C ALA A 321 6.38 3.51 -23.13
N ALA A 322 5.08 3.82 -23.25
CA ALA A 322 4.48 4.91 -22.49
C ALA A 322 4.39 4.61 -20.98
N ILE A 323 4.06 3.37 -20.60
CA ILE A 323 3.97 2.90 -19.21
C ILE A 323 5.35 2.86 -18.55
N GLU A 324 6.36 2.35 -19.25
CA GLU A 324 7.73 2.27 -18.76
C GLU A 324 8.52 3.59 -18.94
N GLY A 325 7.95 4.52 -19.69
CA GLY A 325 8.49 5.86 -19.89
C GLY A 325 8.10 6.84 -18.78
N PRO A 326 8.68 8.05 -18.80
CA PRO A 326 8.42 9.07 -17.79
C PRO A 326 7.04 9.76 -17.96
N LEU A 327 6.34 9.51 -19.08
CA LEU A 327 5.18 10.28 -19.51
C LEU A 327 4.04 10.26 -18.48
N PHE A 328 3.59 9.07 -18.05
CA PHE A 328 2.48 8.97 -17.09
C PHE A 328 2.85 9.54 -15.72
N TYR A 329 4.11 9.42 -15.31
CA TYR A 329 4.58 10.01 -14.06
C TYR A 329 4.54 11.55 -14.12
N ILE A 330 5.09 12.15 -15.18
CA ILE A 330 5.06 13.60 -15.39
C ILE A 330 3.63 14.10 -15.54
N LEU A 331 2.78 13.38 -16.29
CA LEU A 331 1.36 13.70 -16.43
C LEU A 331 0.66 13.68 -15.07
N GLY A 332 0.91 12.66 -14.26
CA GLY A 332 0.37 12.55 -12.90
C GLY A 332 0.73 13.76 -12.05
N TRP A 333 2.01 14.13 -11.96
CA TRP A 333 2.43 15.33 -11.23
C TRP A 333 1.90 16.64 -11.83
N THR A 334 1.76 16.71 -13.16
CA THR A 334 1.16 17.88 -13.82
C THR A 334 -0.31 18.02 -13.43
N LEU A 335 -1.09 16.95 -13.48
CA LEU A 335 -2.47 16.92 -12.99
C LEU A 335 -2.54 17.27 -11.49
N PHE A 336 -1.61 16.75 -10.70
CA PHE A 336 -1.49 17.08 -9.29
C PHE A 336 -1.25 18.59 -9.07
N GLY A 337 -0.36 19.22 -9.83
CA GLY A 337 -0.15 20.67 -9.81
C GLY A 337 -1.37 21.46 -10.33
N LEU A 338 -2.05 20.97 -11.36
CA LEU A 338 -3.27 21.58 -11.89
C LEU A 338 -4.40 21.59 -10.86
N SER A 339 -4.42 20.63 -9.92
CA SER A 339 -5.39 20.65 -8.82
C SER A 339 -5.30 21.93 -7.97
N ALA A 340 -4.13 22.58 -7.88
CA ALA A 340 -3.97 23.85 -7.18
C ALA A 340 -4.42 25.06 -8.01
N MET A 341 -4.44 24.96 -9.34
CA MET A 341 -4.94 26.00 -10.26
C MET A 341 -6.45 26.18 -10.19
N LEU A 342 -7.16 25.16 -9.78
CA LEU A 342 -8.61 25.22 -9.67
C LEU A 342 -8.99 26.21 -8.55
N PRO A 343 -9.63 27.34 -8.91
CA PRO A 343 -9.86 28.42 -7.98
C PRO A 343 -10.85 28.04 -6.86
N PHE A 344 -10.64 28.60 -5.67
CA PHE A 344 -11.71 28.72 -4.66
C PHE A 344 -12.49 30.03 -4.83
N ASP A 345 -11.87 31.05 -5.41
CA ASP A 345 -12.36 32.40 -5.60
C ASP A 345 -12.13 32.88 -7.06
N ASN A 346 -12.54 34.10 -7.43
CA ASN A 346 -12.49 34.55 -8.82
C ASN A 346 -11.08 34.87 -9.38
N GLY A 347 -9.99 34.36 -8.79
CA GLY A 347 -8.62 34.77 -9.12
C GLY A 347 -7.61 33.63 -9.23
N TYR A 348 -6.62 33.81 -10.11
CA TYR A 348 -5.39 33.03 -10.14
C TYR A 348 -4.32 33.73 -9.30
N ARG A 349 -3.69 32.98 -8.40
CA ARG A 349 -2.63 33.47 -7.50
C ARG A 349 -1.26 32.96 -7.95
N LEU A 350 -0.22 33.75 -7.68
CA LEU A 350 1.16 33.39 -8.02
C LEU A 350 1.59 32.09 -7.32
N GLN A 351 1.13 31.85 -6.09
CA GLN A 351 1.43 30.63 -5.34
C GLN A 351 0.84 29.37 -5.99
N GLN A 352 -0.38 29.46 -6.51
CA GLN A 352 -0.97 28.35 -7.24
C GLN A 352 -0.11 28.05 -8.47
N LEU A 353 0.30 29.09 -9.23
CA LEU A 353 1.13 28.92 -10.43
C LEU A 353 2.49 28.32 -10.08
N ALA A 354 3.11 28.80 -8.99
CA ALA A 354 4.35 28.27 -8.46
C ALA A 354 4.20 26.80 -8.03
N SER A 355 3.05 26.40 -7.47
CA SER A 355 2.76 25.01 -7.10
C SER A 355 2.67 24.11 -8.34
N LEU A 356 1.97 24.57 -9.39
CA LEU A 356 1.91 23.86 -10.68
C LEU A 356 3.30 23.69 -11.30
N LEU A 357 4.03 24.80 -11.44
CA LEU A 357 5.38 24.80 -12.02
C LEU A 357 6.34 23.95 -11.18
N GLY A 358 6.21 24.00 -9.85
CA GLY A 358 6.96 23.17 -8.93
C GLY A 358 6.70 21.69 -9.14
N CYS A 359 5.42 21.26 -9.20
CA CYS A 359 5.05 19.88 -9.51
C CYS A 359 5.63 19.39 -10.85
N VAL A 360 5.54 20.21 -11.91
CA VAL A 360 6.12 19.88 -13.21
C VAL A 360 7.64 19.76 -13.11
N ALA A 361 8.31 20.74 -12.50
CA ALA A 361 9.76 20.76 -12.36
C ALA A 361 10.30 19.57 -11.55
N VAL A 362 9.70 19.25 -10.40
CA VAL A 362 10.14 18.10 -9.58
C VAL A 362 9.90 16.77 -10.30
N SER A 363 8.82 16.67 -11.09
CA SER A 363 8.52 15.45 -11.84
C SER A 363 9.47 15.22 -13.01
N ILE A 364 9.85 16.29 -13.74
CA ILE A 364 10.87 16.22 -14.79
C ILE A 364 12.22 15.91 -14.16
N LEU A 365 12.58 16.58 -13.06
CA LEU A 365 13.84 16.33 -12.35
C LEU A 365 13.97 14.85 -11.97
N ASP A 366 12.93 14.28 -11.35
CA ASP A 366 12.92 12.86 -10.99
C ASP A 366 12.94 11.96 -12.22
N ALA A 367 11.93 12.07 -13.08
CA ALA A 367 11.68 11.09 -14.13
C ALA A 367 12.74 11.12 -15.24
N ARG A 368 13.32 12.29 -15.52
CA ARG A 368 14.29 12.45 -16.60
C ARG A 368 15.73 12.31 -16.14
N PHE A 369 16.07 12.86 -14.98
CA PHE A 369 17.46 12.98 -14.55
C PHE A 369 17.79 11.99 -13.44
N VAL A 370 17.05 12.01 -12.32
CA VAL A 370 17.31 11.11 -11.19
C VAL A 370 17.15 9.64 -11.64
N GLN A 371 16.01 9.28 -12.22
CA GLN A 371 15.75 7.91 -12.66
C GLN A 371 16.72 7.42 -13.74
N LEU A 372 17.12 8.29 -14.68
CA LEU A 372 18.08 7.91 -15.71
C LEU A 372 19.47 7.65 -15.12
N SER A 373 19.96 8.54 -14.24
CA SER A 373 21.24 8.34 -13.55
C SER A 373 21.23 7.08 -12.68
N PHE A 374 20.09 6.76 -12.07
CA PHE A 374 19.85 5.51 -11.35
C PHE A 374 19.96 4.29 -12.27
N TYR A 375 19.26 4.29 -13.42
CA TYR A 375 19.30 3.16 -14.34
C TYR A 375 20.71 2.92 -14.91
N ASN A 376 21.46 3.99 -15.15
CA ASN A 376 22.85 3.94 -15.61
C ASN A 376 23.87 3.61 -14.50
N ALA A 377 23.42 3.46 -13.25
CA ALA A 377 24.27 3.23 -12.08
C ALA A 377 25.37 4.31 -11.90
N GLU A 378 25.02 5.58 -12.13
CA GLU A 378 25.93 6.71 -11.94
C GLU A 378 25.81 7.26 -10.51
N ALA A 379 26.42 6.59 -9.53
CA ALA A 379 26.23 6.90 -8.10
C ALA A 379 26.35 8.38 -7.72
N THR A 380 27.44 9.04 -8.10
CA THR A 380 27.69 10.46 -7.75
C THR A 380 26.68 11.41 -8.39
N THR A 381 26.34 11.17 -9.66
CA THR A 381 25.34 11.96 -10.39
C THR A 381 23.95 11.75 -9.77
N TYR A 382 23.61 10.49 -9.50
CA TYR A 382 22.35 10.10 -8.87
C TYR A 382 22.17 10.76 -7.51
N GLU A 383 23.15 10.68 -6.61
CA GLU A 383 23.07 11.27 -5.28
C GLU A 383 22.91 12.79 -5.34
N THR A 384 23.66 13.46 -6.23
CA THR A 384 23.58 14.91 -6.42
C THR A 384 22.19 15.32 -6.92
N LEU A 385 21.66 14.63 -7.94
CA LEU A 385 20.34 14.90 -8.49
C LEU A 385 19.22 14.56 -7.52
N LEU A 386 19.36 13.48 -6.75
CA LEU A 386 18.41 13.07 -5.72
C LEU A 386 18.30 14.12 -4.61
N ASN A 387 19.43 14.65 -4.14
CA ASN A 387 19.45 15.76 -3.19
C ASN A 387 18.80 17.03 -3.78
N GLY A 388 19.06 17.32 -5.06
CA GLY A 388 18.37 18.39 -5.78
C GLY A 388 16.84 18.18 -5.85
N TRP A 389 16.40 16.94 -6.05
CA TRP A 389 14.99 16.57 -6.04
C TRP A 389 14.35 16.73 -4.65
N TYR A 390 15.03 16.30 -3.58
CA TYR A 390 14.58 16.53 -2.21
C TYR A 390 14.46 18.02 -1.88
N LEU A 391 15.42 18.84 -2.32
CA LEU A 391 15.34 20.29 -2.18
C LEU A 391 14.14 20.85 -2.96
N GLY A 392 13.92 20.39 -4.19
CA GLY A 392 12.76 20.77 -5.00
C GLY A 392 11.43 20.44 -4.33
N LEU A 393 11.31 19.24 -3.72
CA LEU A 393 10.14 18.86 -2.93
C LEU A 393 9.97 19.74 -1.68
N ALA A 394 11.05 20.06 -0.97
CA ALA A 394 11.00 20.93 0.20
C ALA A 394 10.53 22.35 -0.17
N ILE A 395 11.02 22.90 -1.27
CA ILE A 395 10.55 24.20 -1.81
C ILE A 395 9.07 24.10 -2.18
N LEU A 396 8.66 23.04 -2.87
CA LEU A 396 7.25 22.81 -3.21
C LEU A 396 6.36 22.75 -1.97
N ALA A 397 6.78 22.06 -0.91
CA ALA A 397 6.04 22.02 0.35
C ALA A 397 5.89 23.42 0.97
N VAL A 398 6.97 24.21 1.00
CA VAL A 398 6.92 25.60 1.47
C VAL A 398 5.93 26.41 0.63
N VAL A 399 5.99 26.32 -0.70
CA VAL A 399 5.09 27.04 -1.62
C VAL A 399 3.63 26.64 -1.38
N ILE A 400 3.34 25.34 -1.19
CA ILE A 400 1.98 24.86 -0.88
C ILE A 400 1.49 25.45 0.44
N GLY A 401 2.37 25.56 1.43
CA GLY A 401 2.04 25.94 2.80
C GLY A 401 2.11 27.43 3.15
N LEU A 402 2.45 28.34 2.21
CA LEU A 402 2.72 29.75 2.52
C LEU A 402 1.56 30.45 3.27
N ASP A 403 0.31 30.11 2.97
CA ASP A 403 -0.86 30.82 3.52
C ASP A 403 -1.55 30.09 4.69
N GLY A 404 -1.04 28.94 5.12
CA GLY A 404 -1.77 28.10 6.07
C GLY A 404 -0.87 27.23 6.94
N GLY A 405 -0.95 27.44 8.26
CA GLY A 405 -0.24 26.63 9.26
C GLY A 405 -0.49 25.12 9.12
N THR A 406 -1.72 24.71 8.83
CA THR A 406 -2.05 23.30 8.59
C THR A 406 -1.45 22.79 7.28
N ALA A 407 -1.50 23.58 6.20
CA ALA A 407 -0.97 23.19 4.89
C ALA A 407 0.56 23.03 4.92
N ILE A 408 1.29 23.91 5.62
CA ILE A 408 2.75 23.79 5.76
C ILE A 408 3.13 22.56 6.60
N VAL A 409 2.42 22.27 7.68
CA VAL A 409 2.71 21.09 8.51
C VAL A 409 2.47 19.79 7.73
N LEU A 410 1.34 19.70 7.03
CA LEU A 410 1.02 18.53 6.21
C LEU A 410 2.00 18.36 5.06
N SER A 411 2.35 19.42 4.34
CA SER A 411 3.26 19.34 3.19
C SER A 411 4.69 18.97 3.61
N ILE A 412 5.21 19.50 4.73
CA ILE A 412 6.52 19.10 5.26
C ILE A 412 6.50 17.62 5.69
N MET A 413 5.47 17.20 6.43
CA MET A 413 5.31 15.81 6.84
C MET A 413 5.23 14.88 5.62
N ALA A 414 4.49 15.27 4.59
CA ALA A 414 4.38 14.55 3.34
C ALA A 414 5.73 14.38 2.64
N VAL A 415 6.51 15.46 2.50
CA VAL A 415 7.85 15.41 1.88
C VAL A 415 8.79 14.51 2.69
N ALA A 416 8.76 14.57 4.01
CA ALA A 416 9.55 13.68 4.86
C ALA A 416 9.19 12.21 4.63
N MET A 417 7.90 11.88 4.56
CA MET A 417 7.41 10.53 4.27
C MET A 417 7.77 10.07 2.85
N ILE A 418 7.65 10.94 1.84
CA ILE A 418 8.07 10.66 0.46
C ILE A 418 9.58 10.38 0.41
N ALA A 419 10.39 11.20 1.08
CA ALA A 419 11.84 11.05 1.08
C ALA A 419 12.29 9.77 1.79
N LEU A 420 11.76 9.51 2.99
CA LEU A 420 12.04 8.29 3.73
C LEU A 420 11.53 7.04 3.00
N GLY A 421 10.33 7.14 2.41
CA GLY A 421 9.73 6.06 1.63
C GLY A 421 10.57 5.70 0.41
N ARG A 422 11.09 6.71 -0.30
CA ARG A 422 12.01 6.48 -1.42
C ARG A 422 13.30 5.81 -0.97
N LYS A 423 13.92 6.31 0.10
CA LYS A 423 15.17 5.74 0.63
C LYS A 423 14.99 4.26 0.98
N LEU A 424 14.00 3.93 1.80
CA LEU A 424 13.70 2.55 2.18
C LEU A 424 13.37 1.69 0.95
N GLY A 425 12.59 2.23 0.00
CA GLY A 425 12.25 1.50 -1.22
C GLY A 425 13.47 1.15 -2.07
N MET A 426 14.52 1.97 -2.05
CA MET A 426 15.77 1.66 -2.76
C MET A 426 16.58 0.57 -2.07
N GLU A 427 16.56 0.49 -0.73
CA GLU A 427 17.20 -0.60 0.01
C GLU A 427 16.48 -1.93 -0.23
N GLU A 428 15.16 -1.89 -0.39
CA GLU A 428 14.27 -3.05 -0.46
C GLU A 428 14.21 -3.71 -1.86
N ARG A 429 14.59 -2.98 -2.92
CA ARG A 429 14.41 -3.40 -4.31
C ARG A 429 15.50 -4.33 -4.84
N LYS A 430 15.14 -5.05 -5.91
CA LYS A 430 16.04 -5.93 -6.66
C LYS A 430 17.19 -5.13 -7.28
N LYS A 431 16.90 -4.12 -8.10
CA LYS A 431 17.93 -3.19 -8.61
C LYS A 431 17.90 -1.85 -7.88
N GLY A 432 18.05 -1.88 -6.56
CA GLY A 432 18.00 -0.70 -5.71
C GLY A 432 19.38 -0.05 -5.47
N ASP A 433 19.71 0.22 -4.20
CA ASP A 433 21.00 0.82 -3.82
C ASP A 433 22.21 -0.02 -4.23
N ALA A 434 22.08 -1.35 -4.22
CA ALA A 434 23.10 -2.28 -4.70
C ALA A 434 23.41 -2.07 -6.19
N TRP A 435 22.40 -1.71 -6.98
CA TRP A 435 22.59 -1.44 -8.41
C TRP A 435 23.40 -0.16 -8.62
N VAL A 436 23.05 0.89 -7.87
CA VAL A 436 23.74 2.19 -7.97
C VAL A 436 25.19 2.10 -7.49
N THR A 437 25.43 1.35 -6.42
CA THR A 437 26.73 1.31 -5.74
C THR A 437 27.71 0.34 -6.41
N SER A 438 27.22 -0.85 -6.77
CA SER A 438 28.07 -1.95 -7.22
C SER A 438 27.62 -2.59 -8.54
N GLN A 439 26.57 -2.07 -9.19
CA GLN A 439 25.97 -2.69 -10.39
C GLN A 439 25.56 -4.16 -10.16
N THR A 440 25.28 -4.50 -8.90
CA THR A 440 24.81 -5.82 -8.51
C THR A 440 23.33 -5.76 -8.18
N VAL A 441 22.70 -6.92 -8.27
CA VAL A 441 21.32 -7.11 -7.83
C VAL A 441 21.32 -7.38 -6.33
N ASN A 442 20.37 -6.82 -5.61
CA ASN A 442 20.11 -7.20 -4.23
C ASN A 442 19.72 -8.69 -4.20
N GLU A 443 20.51 -9.51 -3.50
CA GLU A 443 20.30 -10.94 -3.39
C GLU A 443 19.04 -11.27 -2.56
N GLN A 444 18.60 -10.34 -1.71
CA GLN A 444 17.47 -10.51 -0.80
C GLN A 444 16.49 -9.34 -0.94
N PRO A 445 15.83 -9.19 -2.11
CA PRO A 445 14.85 -8.14 -2.29
C PRO A 445 13.68 -8.37 -1.33
N THR A 446 13.26 -7.32 -0.65
CA THR A 446 12.17 -7.35 0.33
C THR A 446 10.87 -7.01 -0.38
N VAL A 447 9.99 -7.98 -0.56
CA VAL A 447 8.68 -7.79 -1.21
C VAL A 447 7.76 -6.93 -0.33
N TYR A 448 7.94 -7.04 0.99
CA TYR A 448 7.21 -6.24 1.98
C TYR A 448 8.12 -5.24 2.66
N GLY A 449 8.60 -4.30 1.84
CA GLY A 449 9.30 -3.10 2.25
C GLY A 449 8.45 -1.87 2.63
N MET A 450 8.78 -1.19 3.73
CA MET A 450 8.04 -0.01 4.20
C MET A 450 8.14 1.19 3.26
N GLY A 451 9.06 1.18 2.30
CA GLY A 451 9.33 2.31 1.42
C GLY A 451 8.12 2.77 0.63
N ILE A 452 7.53 1.87 -0.16
CA ILE A 452 6.40 2.16 -1.05
C ILE A 452 5.11 2.58 -0.31
N PRO A 453 4.72 1.92 0.78
CA PRO A 453 3.60 2.40 1.59
C PRO A 453 3.81 3.79 2.18
N LEU A 454 5.03 4.07 2.66
CA LEU A 454 5.35 5.37 3.26
C LEU A 454 5.38 6.47 2.20
N TYR A 455 5.92 6.17 1.01
CA TYR A 455 5.86 7.04 -0.16
C TYR A 455 4.41 7.35 -0.56
N THR A 456 3.56 6.33 -0.61
CA THR A 456 2.11 6.45 -0.90
C THR A 456 1.40 7.32 0.13
N ALA A 457 1.64 7.05 1.42
CA ALA A 457 1.06 7.82 2.50
C ALA A 457 1.51 9.30 2.45
N GLY A 458 2.78 9.54 2.13
CA GLY A 458 3.29 10.90 1.91
C GLY A 458 2.57 11.62 0.76
N LEU A 459 2.32 10.96 -0.37
CA LEU A 459 1.54 11.54 -1.48
C LEU A 459 0.08 11.83 -1.09
N ILE A 460 -0.55 10.98 -0.29
CA ILE A 460 -1.91 11.23 0.25
C ILE A 460 -1.90 12.48 1.14
N VAL A 461 -0.94 12.58 2.06
CA VAL A 461 -0.80 13.75 2.94
C VAL A 461 -0.52 15.02 2.13
N LEU A 462 0.30 14.93 1.07
CA LEU A 462 0.54 16.07 0.17
C LEU A 462 -0.72 16.48 -0.57
N SER A 463 -1.55 15.51 -0.98
CA SER A 463 -2.84 15.76 -1.63
C SER A 463 -3.79 16.52 -0.71
N LEU A 464 -3.82 16.13 0.57
CA LEU A 464 -4.55 16.86 1.59
C LEU A 464 -4.05 18.30 1.72
N ALA A 465 -2.73 18.51 1.79
CA ALA A 465 -2.14 19.86 1.84
C ALA A 465 -2.53 20.71 0.62
N MET A 466 -2.45 20.14 -0.59
CA MET A 466 -2.84 20.82 -1.85
C MET A 466 -4.32 21.16 -1.94
N SER A 467 -5.17 20.41 -1.25
CA SER A 467 -6.61 20.66 -1.22
C SER A 467 -6.99 21.88 -0.38
N ILE A 468 -6.11 22.34 0.52
CA ILE A 468 -6.36 23.51 1.37
C ILE A 468 -6.27 24.80 0.51
N PRO A 469 -7.21 25.75 0.65
CA PRO A 469 -7.16 27.04 0.00
C PRO A 469 -5.82 27.75 0.21
N MET A 470 -5.26 28.20 -0.90
CA MET A 470 -4.10 29.08 -0.94
C MET A 470 -4.64 30.50 -1.03
N ASN A 471 -4.47 31.26 0.05
CA ASN A 471 -5.10 32.55 0.32
C ASN A 471 -4.14 33.74 0.15
#